data_AF-A0A535U7H1-F1
#
_entry.id   AF-A0A535U7H1-F1
#
_cell.length_a   1.000
_cell.length_b   1.000
_cell.length_c   1.000
_cell.angle_alpha   90.00
_cell.angle_beta   90.00
_cell.angle_gamma   90.00
#
_symmetry.space_group_name_H-M   'P 1'
#
loop_
_entity.id
_entity.type
_entity.pdbx_description
1 polymer ?
#
loop_
_entity_poly.entity_id
_entity_poly.type
_entity_poly.pdbx_seq_one_letter_code
_entity_poly.pdbx_strand_id
1 'polypeptide(L)'
;MTDQAHIRNFCIIAHIDHGKSTLADRLLEFTGTVSKRELMEQTLDQMDLEREKGITIKAQAVRMRYTALDGEEYELNLIDTPGHVDFTYEVSRSLAACEGTLLVIDSTQGIEAQTLANLYLALEADLSIIPVINKIDLPSADPERVKQEVEEVIGIPGDECILASAKEGIGTQEILEAIVKQIPPPKGNPDAPLRALVFDSHYDSYKGVIAYVRVFDGQLHEGERVAMMAAGSTTDILEAGYFQPRMISSGQLTAGEVGYIATGFKNVKDCRVGDTVTT
;
A
#
# COMPACT_ATOMS: atom_id res chain seq x y z
N MET A 1 3.92 -15.99 13.27
CA MET A 1 2.86 -15.00 12.97
C MET A 1 3.29 -13.72 13.63
N THR A 2 3.29 -12.61 12.89
CA THR A 2 3.64 -11.29 13.43
C THR A 2 2.52 -10.87 14.38
N ASP A 3 2.86 -10.30 15.55
CA ASP A 3 1.85 -9.70 16.42
C ASP A 3 1.20 -8.52 15.70
N GLN A 4 -0.12 -8.41 15.77
CA GLN A 4 -0.90 -7.34 15.15
C GLN A 4 -0.42 -5.94 15.58
N ALA A 5 0.11 -5.82 16.80
CA ALA A 5 0.71 -4.58 17.30
C ALA A 5 1.93 -4.12 16.50
N HIS A 6 2.62 -5.03 15.81
CA HIS A 6 3.81 -4.79 14.99
C HIS A 6 3.51 -4.75 13.48
N ILE A 7 2.23 -4.72 13.08
CA ILE A 7 1.83 -4.57 11.68
C ILE A 7 1.51 -3.09 11.40
N ARG A 8 1.92 -2.57 10.24
CA ARG A 8 1.51 -1.27 9.71
C ARG A 8 1.08 -1.42 8.26
N ASN A 9 -0.20 -1.17 7.96
CA ASN A 9 -0.67 -1.14 6.58
C ASN A 9 -0.79 0.30 6.13
N PHE A 10 -0.10 0.64 5.05
CA PHE A 10 -0.07 1.99 4.54
C PHE A 10 0.01 2.01 3.02
N CYS A 11 -0.39 3.14 2.44
CA CYS A 11 -0.24 3.41 1.02
C CYS A 11 0.56 4.68 0.78
N ILE A 12 0.89 4.93 -0.49
CA ILE A 12 1.48 6.20 -0.92
C ILE A 12 0.50 6.88 -1.85
N ILE A 13 0.18 8.14 -1.56
CA ILE A 13 -0.63 9.00 -2.42
C ILE A 13 0.20 10.21 -2.86
N ALA A 14 0.09 10.57 -4.13
CA ALA A 14 0.85 11.67 -4.71
C ALA A 14 0.15 12.18 -5.97
N HIS A 15 0.51 13.39 -6.42
CA HIS A 15 0.28 13.78 -7.81
C HIS A 15 1.20 12.98 -8.74
N ILE A 16 0.84 12.93 -10.03
CA ILE A 16 1.68 12.34 -11.07
C ILE A 16 3.09 12.98 -11.03
N ASP A 17 4.10 12.16 -11.25
CA ASP A 17 5.51 12.54 -11.23
C ASP A 17 6.07 13.08 -9.91
N HIS A 18 5.33 13.11 -8.80
CA HIS A 18 5.87 13.51 -7.49
C HIS A 18 6.83 12.48 -6.86
N GLY A 19 7.02 11.33 -7.51
CA GLY A 19 8.02 10.33 -7.14
C GLY A 19 7.51 9.21 -6.23
N LYS A 20 6.22 8.88 -6.30
CA LYS A 20 5.58 7.74 -5.59
C LYS A 20 6.30 6.42 -5.82
N SER A 21 6.46 5.98 -7.07
CA SER A 21 7.08 4.69 -7.40
C SER A 21 8.56 4.66 -7.00
N THR A 22 9.30 5.75 -7.22
CA THR A 22 10.70 5.86 -6.79
C THR A 22 10.83 5.78 -5.27
N LEU A 23 9.89 6.36 -4.52
CA LEU A 23 9.90 6.27 -3.06
C LEU A 23 9.57 4.85 -2.60
N ALA A 24 8.58 4.19 -3.22
CA ALA A 24 8.27 2.79 -2.95
C ALA A 24 9.49 1.88 -3.14
N ASP A 25 10.18 2.01 -4.29
CA ASP A 25 11.42 1.26 -4.58
C ASP A 25 12.49 1.51 -3.51
N ARG A 26 12.62 2.77 -3.04
CA ARG A 26 13.59 3.12 -2.01
C ARG A 26 13.29 2.47 -0.66
N LEU A 27 12.02 2.40 -0.26
CA LEU A 27 11.58 1.71 0.96
C LEU A 27 11.88 0.20 0.87
N LEU A 28 11.61 -0.41 -0.30
CA LEU A 28 11.89 -1.83 -0.55
C LEU A 28 13.38 -2.14 -0.49
N GLU A 29 14.22 -1.26 -1.06
CA GLU A 29 15.67 -1.40 -1.00
C GLU A 29 16.20 -1.27 0.43
N PHE A 30 15.74 -0.23 1.15
CA PHE A 30 16.23 0.06 2.49
C PHE A 30 15.86 -1.03 3.50
N THR A 31 14.66 -1.60 3.38
CA THR A 31 14.22 -2.74 4.20
C THR A 31 14.90 -4.06 3.79
N GLY A 32 15.71 -4.08 2.73
CA GLY A 32 16.33 -5.30 2.20
C GLY A 32 15.33 -6.26 1.57
N THR A 33 14.09 -5.82 1.33
CA THR A 33 13.03 -6.61 0.69
C THR A 33 13.37 -6.92 -0.77
N VAL A 34 14.08 -6.00 -1.43
CA VAL A 34 14.64 -6.16 -2.78
C VAL A 34 16.13 -5.84 -2.73
N SER A 35 16.96 -6.70 -3.31
CA SER A 35 18.39 -6.41 -3.40
C SER A 35 18.66 -5.30 -4.43
N LYS A 36 19.75 -4.54 -4.26
CA LYS A 36 20.20 -3.54 -5.27
C LYS A 36 20.35 -4.09 -6.70
N ARG A 37 20.54 -5.40 -6.85
CA ARG A 37 20.65 -6.06 -8.16
C ARG A 37 19.31 -6.40 -8.78
N GLU A 38 18.31 -6.62 -7.95
CA GLU A 38 16.92 -6.89 -8.36
C GLU A 38 16.12 -5.60 -8.50
N LEU A 39 16.61 -4.50 -7.92
CA LEU A 39 16.04 -3.17 -8.09
C LEU A 39 16.10 -2.78 -9.57
N MET A 40 14.97 -2.86 -10.23
CA MET A 40 14.72 -2.20 -11.49
C MET A 40 14.02 -0.87 -11.19
N GLU A 41 14.24 0.16 -11.99
CA GLU A 41 13.45 1.38 -11.87
C GLU A 41 11.95 1.01 -12.00
N GLN A 42 11.13 1.43 -11.04
CA GLN A 42 9.71 1.07 -10.95
C GLN A 42 9.49 -0.45 -10.74
N THR A 43 10.07 -1.00 -9.66
CA THR A 43 10.06 -2.46 -9.40
C THR A 43 8.63 -3.01 -9.23
N LEU A 44 7.69 -2.19 -8.76
CA LEU A 44 6.28 -2.57 -8.60
C LEU A 44 5.47 -2.50 -9.90
N ASP A 45 5.89 -1.71 -10.88
CA ASP A 45 5.17 -1.57 -12.14
C ASP A 45 5.47 -2.81 -13.02
N GLN A 46 4.50 -3.73 -13.05
CA GLN A 46 4.64 -5.03 -13.72
C GLN A 46 4.14 -5.00 -15.17
N MET A 47 3.23 -4.09 -15.52
CA MET A 47 2.67 -4.01 -16.86
C MET A 47 3.60 -3.23 -17.79
N ASP A 48 3.78 -3.69 -19.02
CA ASP A 48 4.57 -2.98 -20.03
C ASP A 48 4.03 -1.57 -20.28
N LEU A 49 2.72 -1.39 -20.21
CA LEU A 49 2.05 -0.08 -20.35
C LEU A 49 2.37 0.88 -19.19
N GLU A 50 2.49 0.37 -17.95
CA GLU A 50 2.88 1.18 -16.79
C GLU A 50 4.29 1.74 -16.99
N ARG A 51 5.22 0.88 -17.42
CA ARG A 51 6.61 1.25 -17.71
C ARG A 51 6.75 2.19 -18.90
N GLU A 52 5.97 1.97 -19.95
CA GLU A 52 5.98 2.84 -21.14
C GLU A 52 5.48 4.26 -20.80
N LYS A 53 4.46 4.36 -19.94
CA LYS A 53 3.82 5.62 -19.57
C LYS A 53 4.40 6.28 -18.32
N GLY A 54 5.22 5.57 -17.55
CA GLY A 54 5.76 6.03 -16.28
C GLY A 54 4.69 6.22 -15.20
N ILE A 55 3.56 5.52 -15.28
CA ILE A 55 2.45 5.63 -14.33
C ILE A 55 2.11 4.26 -13.74
N THR A 56 1.70 4.24 -12.47
CA THR A 56 1.11 3.05 -11.85
C THR A 56 -0.38 2.97 -12.21
N ILE A 57 -0.79 1.85 -12.79
CA ILE A 57 -2.16 1.58 -13.24
C ILE A 57 -2.86 0.63 -12.26
N LYS A 58 -2.15 -0.35 -11.70
CA LYS A 58 -2.69 -1.32 -10.75
C LYS A 58 -2.07 -1.22 -9.38
N ALA A 59 -2.88 -1.46 -8.36
CA ALA A 59 -2.39 -1.48 -6.99
C ALA A 59 -1.50 -2.72 -6.77
N GLN A 60 -0.36 -2.53 -6.12
CA GLN A 60 0.53 -3.63 -5.74
C GLN A 60 0.72 -3.61 -4.23
N ALA A 61 0.49 -4.76 -3.60
CA ALA A 61 0.76 -4.94 -2.19
C ALA A 61 2.14 -5.58 -2.03
N VAL A 62 2.97 -5.08 -1.12
CA VAL A 62 4.25 -5.70 -0.75
C VAL A 62 4.47 -5.61 0.75
N ARG A 63 4.86 -6.75 1.34
CA ARG A 63 5.24 -6.90 2.73
C ARG A 63 6.75 -6.67 2.87
N MET A 64 7.12 -5.75 3.75
CA MET A 64 8.49 -5.46 4.13
C MET A 64 8.69 -5.82 5.60
N ARG A 65 9.90 -6.26 5.96
CA ARG A 65 10.33 -6.39 7.36
C ARG A 65 11.25 -5.24 7.69
N TYR A 66 10.98 -4.54 8.78
CA TYR A 66 11.77 -3.40 9.21
C TYR A 66 12.08 -3.50 10.70
N THR A 67 13.37 -3.58 11.05
CA THR A 67 13.80 -3.42 12.44
C THR A 67 13.90 -1.93 12.75
N ALA A 68 12.99 -1.43 13.58
CA ALA A 68 12.94 -0.03 13.95
C ALA A 68 14.02 0.33 14.97
N LEU A 69 14.19 1.62 15.22
CA LEU A 69 15.19 2.15 16.17
C LEU A 69 14.91 1.75 17.63
N ASP A 70 13.69 1.32 17.96
CA ASP A 70 13.35 0.73 19.25
C ASP A 70 13.90 -0.71 19.43
N GLY A 71 14.38 -1.32 18.35
CA GLY A 71 14.93 -2.68 18.31
C GLY A 71 13.90 -3.77 17.96
N GLU A 72 12.62 -3.42 17.81
CA GLU A 72 11.56 -4.37 17.46
C GLU A 72 11.43 -4.52 15.93
N GLU A 73 11.01 -5.70 15.47
CA GLU A 73 10.75 -5.96 14.05
C GLU A 73 9.27 -5.72 13.73
N TYR A 74 9.04 -4.86 12.74
CA TYR A 74 7.72 -4.52 12.24
C TYR A 74 7.49 -5.11 10.85
N GLU A 75 6.25 -5.53 10.61
CA GLU A 75 5.74 -5.87 9.30
C GLU A 75 5.06 -4.64 8.68
N LEU A 76 5.66 -4.12 7.61
CA LEU A 76 5.16 -2.95 6.91
C LEU A 76 4.55 -3.40 5.58
N ASN A 77 3.24 -3.30 5.46
CA ASN A 77 2.52 -3.64 4.23
C ASN A 77 2.27 -2.35 3.44
N LEU A 78 3.00 -2.20 2.34
CA LEU A 78 2.83 -1.11 1.37
C LEU A 78 1.78 -1.53 0.34
N ILE A 79 0.74 -0.73 0.16
CA ILE A 79 -0.19 -0.81 -0.97
C ILE A 79 0.09 0.39 -1.88
N ASP A 80 0.79 0.17 -2.99
CA ASP A 80 1.05 1.22 -3.97
C ASP A 80 -0.22 1.54 -4.75
N THR A 81 -0.59 2.82 -4.85
CA THR A 81 -1.88 3.24 -5.42
C THR A 81 -1.69 3.98 -6.75
N PRO A 82 -2.62 3.90 -7.71
CA PRO A 82 -2.54 4.71 -8.92
C PRO A 82 -2.53 6.22 -8.61
N GLY A 83 -1.69 7.00 -9.30
CA GLY A 83 -1.61 8.46 -9.11
C GLY A 83 -2.56 9.27 -10.00
N HIS A 84 -3.23 8.63 -10.96
CA HIS A 84 -4.06 9.29 -11.97
C HIS A 84 -5.55 9.28 -11.59
N VAL A 85 -6.24 10.39 -11.87
CA VAL A 85 -7.66 10.60 -11.52
C VAL A 85 -8.62 9.55 -12.08
N ASP A 86 -8.31 8.99 -13.25
CA ASP A 86 -9.12 7.96 -13.90
C ASP A 86 -9.22 6.66 -13.08
N PHE A 87 -8.34 6.46 -12.11
CA PHE A 87 -8.28 5.27 -11.25
C PHE A 87 -8.70 5.56 -9.79
N THR A 88 -9.54 6.58 -9.59
CA THR A 88 -10.04 6.97 -8.27
C THR A 88 -10.73 5.81 -7.54
N TYR A 89 -11.38 4.90 -8.28
CA TYR A 89 -12.02 3.71 -7.69
C TYR A 89 -11.00 2.77 -7.04
N GLU A 90 -9.91 2.47 -7.74
CA GLU A 90 -8.80 1.65 -7.27
C GLU A 90 -8.08 2.29 -6.08
N VAL A 91 -7.87 3.62 -6.13
CA VAL A 91 -7.28 4.40 -5.03
C VAL A 91 -8.15 4.28 -3.77
N SER A 92 -9.45 4.52 -3.88
CA SER A 92 -10.38 4.42 -2.74
C SER A 92 -10.36 3.03 -2.08
N ARG A 93 -10.30 1.95 -2.86
CA ARG A 93 -10.27 0.57 -2.33
C ARG A 93 -8.94 0.25 -1.65
N SER A 94 -7.84 0.77 -2.19
CA SER A 94 -6.52 0.61 -1.60
C SER A 94 -6.39 1.37 -0.27
N LEU A 95 -6.90 2.61 -0.24
CA LEU A 95 -6.98 3.43 0.99
C LEU A 95 -7.80 2.72 2.08
N ALA A 96 -8.93 2.12 1.71
CA ALA A 96 -9.78 1.39 2.65
C ALA A 96 -9.12 0.13 3.25
N ALA A 97 -7.99 -0.34 2.70
CA ALA A 97 -7.24 -1.48 3.22
C ALA A 97 -6.09 -1.06 4.17
N CYS A 98 -5.86 0.23 4.35
CA CYS A 98 -4.75 0.80 5.13
C CYS A 98 -5.23 1.45 6.43
N GLU A 99 -4.29 1.70 7.33
CA GLU A 99 -4.51 2.53 8.53
C GLU A 99 -3.79 3.89 8.44
N GLY A 100 -2.91 4.07 7.44
CA GLY A 100 -2.26 5.35 7.17
C GLY A 100 -1.78 5.50 5.73
N THR A 101 -1.27 6.68 5.39
CA THR A 101 -0.79 7.01 4.05
C THR A 101 0.40 7.98 4.10
N LEU A 102 1.32 7.82 3.16
CA LEU A 102 2.34 8.81 2.86
C LEU A 102 1.80 9.78 1.81
N LEU A 103 1.70 11.06 2.16
CA LEU A 103 1.33 12.12 1.24
C LEU A 103 2.59 12.73 0.62
N VAL A 104 2.91 12.32 -0.61
CA VAL A 104 4.15 12.72 -1.29
C VAL A 104 3.93 13.97 -2.14
N ILE A 105 4.70 15.01 -1.83
CA ILE A 105 4.62 16.32 -2.45
C ILE A 105 5.99 16.68 -3.03
N ASP A 106 6.04 17.10 -4.30
CA ASP A 106 7.27 17.51 -4.95
C ASP A 106 7.74 18.88 -4.41
N SER A 107 8.96 18.94 -3.86
CA SER A 107 9.57 20.18 -3.34
C SER A 107 9.74 21.30 -4.37
N THR A 108 9.67 20.99 -5.67
CA THR A 108 9.80 21.97 -6.76
C THR A 108 8.45 22.50 -7.22
N GLN A 109 7.38 21.69 -7.14
CA GLN A 109 6.05 22.03 -7.64
C GLN A 109 5.16 22.52 -6.49
N GLY A 110 5.10 21.78 -5.39
CA GLY A 110 4.20 22.04 -4.28
C GLY A 110 2.90 21.26 -4.40
N ILE A 111 1.82 21.79 -3.83
CA ILE A 111 0.53 21.10 -3.79
C ILE A 111 -0.22 21.25 -5.12
N GLU A 112 -0.44 20.12 -5.79
CA GLU A 112 -1.22 20.04 -7.02
C GLU A 112 -2.66 19.56 -6.78
N ALA A 113 -3.55 19.75 -7.77
CA ALA A 113 -4.96 19.41 -7.64
C ALA A 113 -5.23 17.93 -7.29
N GLN A 114 -4.44 17.00 -7.84
CA GLN A 114 -4.59 15.57 -7.54
C GLN A 114 -4.10 15.22 -6.13
N THR A 115 -3.14 15.99 -5.60
CA THR A 115 -2.69 15.88 -4.20
C THR A 115 -3.89 16.09 -3.27
N LEU A 116 -4.66 17.15 -3.51
CA LEU A 116 -5.85 17.45 -2.73
C LEU A 116 -6.95 16.40 -2.92
N ALA A 117 -7.20 15.97 -4.16
CA ALA A 117 -8.21 14.94 -4.44
C ALA A 117 -7.93 13.63 -3.66
N ASN A 118 -6.69 13.14 -3.70
CA ASN A 118 -6.29 11.92 -3.00
C ASN A 118 -6.25 12.12 -1.48
N LEU A 119 -5.85 13.31 -1.01
CA LEU A 119 -5.91 13.67 0.40
C LEU A 119 -7.34 13.60 0.95
N TYR A 120 -8.33 14.14 0.23
CA TYR A 120 -9.73 14.06 0.68
C TYR A 120 -10.21 12.61 0.80
N LEU A 121 -9.84 11.73 -0.13
CA LEU A 121 -10.15 10.30 -0.03
C LEU A 121 -9.51 9.64 1.20
N ALA A 122 -8.27 10.03 1.53
CA ALA A 122 -7.59 9.53 2.72
C ALA A 122 -8.24 10.01 4.02
N LEU A 123 -8.69 11.27 4.06
CA LEU A 123 -9.44 11.83 5.19
C LEU A 123 -10.82 11.17 5.35
N GLU A 124 -11.54 10.91 4.25
CA GLU A 124 -12.80 10.17 4.28
C GLU A 124 -12.62 8.73 4.78
N ALA A 125 -11.44 8.14 4.56
CA ALA A 125 -11.07 6.82 5.04
C ALA A 125 -10.47 6.80 6.46
N ASP A 126 -10.43 7.95 7.16
CA ASP A 126 -9.88 8.11 8.53
C ASP A 126 -8.43 7.62 8.66
N LEU A 127 -7.62 7.84 7.62
CA LEU A 127 -6.22 7.42 7.59
C LEU A 127 -5.31 8.42 8.31
N SER A 128 -4.30 7.90 9.01
CA SER A 128 -3.20 8.72 9.51
C SER A 128 -2.33 9.20 8.34
N ILE A 129 -2.04 10.50 8.27
CA ILE A 129 -1.37 11.11 7.11
C ILE A 129 0.03 11.55 7.51
N ILE A 130 1.05 11.06 6.79
CA ILE A 130 2.44 11.48 6.97
C ILE A 130 2.85 12.29 5.74
N PRO A 131 3.02 13.61 5.85
CA PRO A 131 3.48 14.44 4.73
C PRO A 131 4.97 14.21 4.45
N VAL A 132 5.29 13.94 3.18
CA VAL A 132 6.66 13.74 2.70
C VAL A 132 6.93 14.71 1.56
N ILE A 133 7.87 15.63 1.78
CA ILE A 133 8.34 16.58 0.76
C ILE A 133 9.53 15.93 0.04
N ASN A 134 9.29 15.49 -1.19
CA ASN A 134 10.23 14.71 -1.98
C ASN A 134 11.04 15.57 -2.97
N LYS A 135 12.07 14.98 -3.57
CA LYS A 135 12.97 15.58 -4.57
C LYS A 135 13.79 16.77 -4.07
N ILE A 136 14.14 16.77 -2.78
CA ILE A 136 14.97 17.83 -2.19
C ILE A 136 16.39 17.91 -2.77
N ASP A 137 16.79 16.90 -3.56
CA ASP A 137 18.07 16.88 -4.30
C ASP A 137 18.09 17.82 -5.51
N LEU A 138 16.92 18.28 -5.99
CA LEU A 138 16.87 19.13 -7.17
C LEU A 138 17.33 20.56 -6.86
N PRO A 139 18.09 21.22 -7.75
CA PRO A 139 18.55 22.60 -7.53
C PRO A 139 17.43 23.63 -7.38
N SER A 140 16.24 23.33 -7.92
CA SER A 140 15.04 24.15 -7.85
C SER A 140 14.12 23.78 -6.67
N ALA A 141 14.53 22.87 -5.80
CA ALA A 141 13.75 22.47 -4.63
C ALA A 141 13.59 23.66 -3.68
N ASP A 142 12.36 23.89 -3.22
CA ASP A 142 12.04 24.88 -2.20
C ASP A 142 11.17 24.25 -1.09
N PRO A 143 11.78 23.42 -0.22
CA PRO A 143 11.02 22.67 0.79
C PRO A 143 10.33 23.58 1.81
N GLU A 144 10.90 24.75 2.12
CA GLU A 144 10.33 25.67 3.10
C GLU A 144 9.05 26.33 2.61
N ARG A 145 8.99 26.73 1.33
CA ARG A 145 7.73 27.16 0.71
C ARG A 145 6.68 26.04 0.74
N VAL A 146 7.07 24.81 0.39
CA VAL A 146 6.12 23.68 0.34
C VAL A 146 5.61 23.32 1.74
N LYS A 147 6.45 23.40 2.80
CA LYS A 147 5.99 23.25 4.18
C LYS A 147 4.90 24.27 4.54
N GLN A 148 5.09 25.53 4.16
CA GLN A 148 4.08 26.58 4.39
C GLN A 148 2.79 26.27 3.64
N GLU A 149 2.86 25.80 2.39
CA GLU A 149 1.68 25.37 1.64
C GLU A 149 0.95 24.21 2.31
N VAL A 150 1.67 23.21 2.83
CA VAL A 150 1.08 22.09 3.58
C VAL A 150 0.34 22.61 4.82
N GLU A 151 0.94 23.53 5.56
CA GLU A 151 0.30 24.10 6.75
C GLU A 151 -0.92 24.95 6.41
N GLU A 152 -0.84 25.80 5.40
CA GLU A 152 -1.93 26.71 5.01
C GLU A 152 -3.09 26.02 4.31
N VAL A 153 -2.82 25.03 3.45
CA VAL A 153 -3.82 24.39 2.59
C VAL A 153 -4.35 23.10 3.19
N ILE A 154 -3.46 22.27 3.76
CA ILE A 154 -3.82 20.95 4.29
C ILE A 154 -4.09 21.02 5.80
N GLY A 155 -3.49 21.98 6.51
CA GLY A 155 -3.64 22.14 7.95
C GLY A 155 -2.77 21.20 8.77
N ILE A 156 -1.76 20.57 8.15
CA ILE A 156 -0.74 19.79 8.87
C ILE A 156 0.47 20.71 9.14
N PRO A 157 0.95 20.81 10.39
CA PRO A 157 2.09 21.67 10.71
C PRO A 157 3.30 21.37 9.82
N GLY A 158 3.95 22.42 9.28
CA GLY A 158 5.09 22.25 8.37
C GLY A 158 6.26 21.46 8.98
N ASP A 159 6.39 21.48 10.31
CA ASP A 159 7.42 20.76 11.08
C ASP A 159 7.19 19.23 11.12
N GLU A 160 5.98 18.77 10.82
CA GLU A 160 5.66 17.33 10.68
C GLU A 160 6.07 16.78 9.30
N CYS A 161 6.37 17.66 8.33
CA CYS A 161 6.83 17.26 7.00
C CYS A 161 8.21 16.62 7.04
N ILE A 162 8.29 15.39 6.51
CA ILE A 162 9.57 14.69 6.34
C ILE A 162 10.18 15.12 5.02
N LEU A 163 11.39 15.67 5.07
CA LEU A 163 12.16 16.01 3.87
C LEU A 163 12.86 14.77 3.34
N ALA A 164 12.64 14.45 2.06
CA ALA A 164 13.18 13.25 1.45
C ALA A 164 13.67 13.47 0.02
N SER A 165 14.63 12.63 -0.39
CA SER A 165 14.95 12.40 -1.79
C SER A 165 14.86 10.90 -2.04
N ALA A 166 13.78 10.45 -2.69
CA ALA A 166 13.65 9.07 -3.10
C ALA A 166 14.80 8.61 -4.03
N LYS A 167 15.36 9.54 -4.80
CA LYS A 167 16.46 9.30 -5.73
C LYS A 167 17.81 9.10 -5.02
N GLU A 168 18.12 9.95 -4.05
CA GLU A 168 19.39 9.87 -3.30
C GLU A 168 19.27 9.02 -2.01
N GLY A 169 18.06 8.61 -1.65
CA GLY A 169 17.75 7.82 -0.44
C GLY A 169 17.68 8.65 0.86
N ILE A 170 17.73 9.97 0.77
CA ILE A 170 17.66 10.87 1.94
C ILE A 170 16.24 10.83 2.52
N GLY A 171 16.10 10.79 3.85
CA GLY A 171 14.79 10.79 4.52
C GLY A 171 14.12 9.41 4.63
N THR A 172 14.70 8.37 4.02
CA THR A 172 14.07 7.04 3.96
C THR A 172 13.88 6.41 5.34
N GLN A 173 14.89 6.53 6.21
CA GLN A 173 14.82 5.99 7.56
C GLN A 173 13.80 6.78 8.40
N GLU A 174 13.78 8.09 8.26
CA GLU A 174 12.84 8.99 8.92
C GLU A 174 11.39 8.67 8.54
N ILE A 175 11.14 8.36 7.26
CA ILE A 175 9.83 7.91 6.77
C ILE A 175 9.44 6.58 7.41
N LEU A 176 10.33 5.58 7.43
CA LEU A 176 10.05 4.27 8.03
C LEU A 176 9.78 4.39 9.54
N GLU A 177 10.55 5.21 10.24
CA GLU A 177 10.34 5.52 11.65
C GLU A 177 9.02 6.24 11.91
N ALA A 178 8.63 7.17 11.04
CA ALA A 178 7.35 7.84 11.12
C ALA A 178 6.17 6.88 10.87
N ILE A 179 6.30 5.96 9.90
CA ILE A 179 5.31 4.89 9.67
C ILE A 179 5.10 4.08 10.94
N VAL A 180 6.18 3.63 11.59
CA VAL A 180 6.11 2.83 12.82
C VAL A 180 5.43 3.60 13.97
N LYS A 181 5.77 4.88 14.13
CA LYS A 181 5.33 5.73 15.26
C LYS A 181 3.92 6.31 15.10
N GLN A 182 3.56 6.73 13.88
CA GLN A 182 2.36 7.54 13.63
C GLN A 182 1.21 6.72 13.06
N ILE A 183 1.48 5.70 12.24
CA ILE A 183 0.41 4.84 11.72
C ILE A 183 0.00 3.86 12.82
N PRO A 184 -1.30 3.77 13.16
CA PRO A 184 -1.74 2.82 14.18
C PRO A 184 -1.66 1.38 13.65
N PRO A 185 -1.48 0.38 14.54
CA PRO A 185 -1.63 -1.00 14.14
C PRO A 185 -3.06 -1.27 13.66
N PRO A 186 -3.25 -2.23 12.74
CA PRO A 186 -4.57 -2.64 12.32
C PRO A 186 -5.40 -3.13 13.51
N LYS A 187 -6.71 -2.94 13.45
CA LYS A 187 -7.66 -3.47 14.45
C LYS A 187 -8.41 -4.66 13.87
N GLY A 188 -8.73 -5.64 14.72
CA GLY A 188 -9.38 -6.88 14.30
C GLY A 188 -9.34 -7.94 15.38
N ASN A 189 -10.27 -8.89 15.33
CA ASN A 189 -10.26 -10.07 16.20
C ASN A 189 -9.99 -11.33 15.36
N PRO A 190 -8.86 -12.02 15.56
CA PRO A 190 -8.55 -13.28 14.88
C PRO A 190 -9.56 -14.41 15.14
N ASP A 191 -10.32 -14.34 16.24
CA ASP A 191 -11.32 -15.37 16.61
C ASP A 191 -12.74 -15.04 16.12
N ALA A 192 -12.94 -13.86 15.52
CA ALA A 192 -14.22 -13.48 14.94
C ALA A 192 -14.45 -14.15 13.56
N PRO A 193 -15.68 -14.17 13.04
CA PRO A 193 -15.93 -14.64 11.67
C PRO A 193 -15.06 -13.91 10.65
N LEU A 194 -14.61 -14.64 9.62
CA LEU A 194 -13.74 -14.09 8.59
C LEU A 194 -14.40 -12.88 7.91
N ARG A 195 -13.69 -11.76 7.89
CA ARG A 195 -14.01 -10.60 7.08
C ARG A 195 -12.74 -10.13 6.38
N ALA A 196 -12.61 -10.43 5.10
CA ALA A 196 -11.50 -9.92 4.30
C ALA A 196 -12.00 -9.10 3.12
N LEU A 197 -11.44 -7.91 2.91
CA LEU A 197 -11.77 -7.03 1.79
C LEU A 197 -10.90 -7.41 0.58
N VAL A 198 -11.52 -7.62 -0.58
CA VAL A 198 -10.83 -7.70 -1.86
C VAL A 198 -10.57 -6.28 -2.37
N PHE A 199 -9.32 -5.83 -2.41
CA PHE A 199 -8.98 -4.47 -2.87
C PHE A 199 -8.37 -4.41 -4.27
N ASP A 200 -7.83 -5.52 -4.80
CA ASP A 200 -7.52 -5.70 -6.22
C ASP A 200 -7.66 -7.19 -6.60
N SER A 201 -7.67 -7.48 -7.90
CA SER A 201 -7.60 -8.83 -8.44
C SER A 201 -6.99 -8.87 -9.84
N HIS A 202 -6.40 -10.00 -10.20
CA HIS A 202 -6.00 -10.28 -11.58
C HIS A 202 -6.20 -11.76 -11.92
N TYR A 203 -6.16 -12.07 -13.21
CA TYR A 203 -6.27 -13.45 -13.69
C TYR A 203 -4.89 -14.07 -13.89
N ASP A 204 -4.66 -15.21 -13.25
CA ASP A 204 -3.53 -16.09 -13.48
C ASP A 204 -3.97 -17.33 -14.29
N SER A 205 -3.17 -17.75 -15.26
CA SER A 205 -3.53 -18.84 -16.17
C SER A 205 -3.57 -20.22 -15.52
N TYR A 206 -2.93 -20.41 -14.37
CA TYR A 206 -2.85 -21.67 -13.64
C TYR A 206 -3.72 -21.68 -12.38
N LYS A 207 -3.74 -20.55 -11.65
CA LYS A 207 -4.41 -20.41 -10.36
C LYS A 207 -5.79 -19.74 -10.44
N GLY A 208 -6.19 -19.28 -11.63
CA GLY A 208 -7.44 -18.55 -11.84
C GLY A 208 -7.34 -17.12 -11.29
N VAL A 209 -8.44 -16.58 -10.76
CA VAL A 209 -8.43 -15.23 -10.19
C VAL A 209 -7.61 -15.22 -8.89
N ILE A 210 -6.55 -14.43 -8.88
CA ILE A 210 -5.79 -14.06 -7.69
C ILE A 210 -6.41 -12.77 -7.13
N ALA A 211 -6.91 -12.85 -5.90
CA ALA A 211 -7.53 -11.72 -5.20
C ALA A 211 -6.59 -11.19 -4.13
N TYR A 212 -6.44 -9.88 -4.07
CA TYR A 212 -5.58 -9.17 -3.14
C TYR A 212 -6.47 -8.77 -1.97
N VAL A 213 -6.11 -9.24 -0.78
CA VAL A 213 -7.01 -9.20 0.37
C VAL A 213 -6.37 -8.56 1.59
N ARG A 214 -7.19 -7.81 2.34
CA ARG A 214 -6.91 -7.30 3.68
C ARG A 214 -7.86 -7.99 4.67
N VAL A 215 -7.32 -8.73 5.64
CA VAL A 215 -8.12 -9.48 6.62
C VAL A 215 -8.46 -8.60 7.82
N PHE A 216 -9.67 -8.08 7.91
CA PHE A 216 -10.11 -7.26 9.04
C PHE A 216 -10.37 -8.10 10.29
N ASP A 217 -11.04 -9.24 10.14
CA ASP A 217 -11.34 -10.16 11.24
C ASP A 217 -11.21 -11.60 10.81
N GLY A 218 -11.05 -12.46 11.81
CA GLY A 218 -10.92 -13.88 11.63
C GLY A 218 -9.58 -14.29 11.04
N GLN A 219 -9.59 -15.49 10.50
CA GLN A 219 -8.45 -16.11 9.85
C GLN A 219 -8.93 -16.80 8.59
N LEU A 220 -8.04 -16.90 7.62
CA LEU A 220 -8.27 -17.52 6.34
C LEU A 220 -7.17 -18.55 6.12
N HIS A 221 -7.55 -19.79 5.85
CA HIS A 221 -6.62 -20.90 5.62
C HIS A 221 -6.70 -21.44 4.19
N GLU A 222 -5.57 -21.95 3.69
CA GLU A 222 -5.55 -22.72 2.45
C GLU A 222 -6.42 -23.97 2.59
N GLY A 223 -7.20 -24.28 1.54
CA GLY A 223 -8.18 -25.35 1.51
C GLY A 223 -9.52 -25.02 2.18
N GLU A 224 -9.65 -23.85 2.81
CA GLU A 224 -10.90 -23.41 3.43
C GLU A 224 -11.92 -23.00 2.36
N ARG A 225 -13.19 -23.33 2.61
CA ARG A 225 -14.29 -22.91 1.75
C ARG A 225 -14.73 -21.51 2.14
N VAL A 226 -14.72 -20.60 1.19
CA VAL A 226 -15.10 -19.21 1.38
C VAL A 226 -16.22 -18.78 0.44
N ALA A 227 -16.94 -17.73 0.84
CA ALA A 227 -17.98 -17.07 0.10
C ALA A 227 -17.60 -15.61 -0.20
N MET A 228 -17.89 -15.18 -1.42
CA MET A 228 -17.84 -13.77 -1.82
C MET A 228 -19.21 -13.17 -1.55
N MET A 229 -19.32 -12.24 -0.60
CA MET A 229 -20.62 -11.77 -0.10
C MET A 229 -21.46 -11.07 -1.18
N ALA A 230 -20.86 -10.21 -1.99
CA ALA A 230 -21.56 -9.44 -3.02
C ALA A 230 -21.80 -10.27 -4.29
N ALA A 231 -20.84 -11.11 -4.68
CA ALA A 231 -21.00 -11.99 -5.85
C ALA A 231 -21.91 -13.20 -5.57
N GLY A 232 -22.00 -13.66 -4.32
CA GLY A 232 -22.72 -14.88 -3.93
C GLY A 232 -22.05 -16.18 -4.38
N SER A 233 -20.85 -16.09 -4.95
CA SER A 233 -20.03 -17.23 -5.36
C SER A 233 -19.34 -17.86 -4.14
N THR A 234 -19.09 -19.17 -4.21
CA THR A 234 -18.30 -19.88 -3.20
C THR A 234 -17.17 -20.62 -3.89
N THR A 235 -16.03 -20.74 -3.21
CA THR A 235 -14.87 -21.47 -3.71
C THR A 235 -14.04 -22.01 -2.56
N ASP A 236 -13.20 -22.99 -2.85
CA ASP A 236 -12.18 -23.47 -1.90
C ASP A 236 -10.88 -22.73 -2.22
N ILE A 237 -10.20 -22.21 -1.20
CA ILE A 237 -8.96 -21.44 -1.38
C ILE A 237 -7.84 -22.39 -1.80
N LEU A 238 -7.28 -22.18 -2.98
CA LEU A 238 -6.22 -23.02 -3.52
C LEU A 238 -4.86 -22.69 -2.91
N GLU A 239 -4.65 -21.43 -2.54
CA GLU A 239 -3.40 -20.93 -1.96
C GLU A 239 -3.70 -19.62 -1.24
N ALA A 240 -3.09 -19.43 -0.07
CA ALA A 240 -3.09 -18.16 0.65
C ALA A 240 -1.64 -17.75 0.94
N GLY A 241 -1.35 -16.46 0.77
CA GLY A 241 0.01 -15.97 0.86
C GLY A 241 0.11 -14.45 0.96
N TYR A 242 1.33 -13.96 0.89
CA TYR A 242 1.64 -12.53 0.85
C TYR A 242 2.65 -12.24 -0.25
N PHE A 243 2.86 -10.96 -0.54
CA PHE A 243 3.80 -10.51 -1.56
C PHE A 243 5.09 -10.01 -0.92
N GLN A 244 6.24 -10.47 -1.40
CA GLN A 244 7.55 -9.97 -1.00
C GLN A 244 8.53 -10.02 -2.18
N PRO A 245 8.56 -9.00 -3.04
CA PRO A 245 7.50 -8.56 -3.95
C PRO A 245 6.89 -9.68 -4.82
N ARG A 246 7.44 -10.89 -4.81
CA ARG A 246 6.84 -12.07 -5.44
C ARG A 246 5.82 -12.72 -4.51
N MET A 247 4.91 -13.51 -5.08
CA MET A 247 3.99 -14.33 -4.29
C MET A 247 4.76 -15.36 -3.45
N ILE A 248 4.57 -15.32 -2.14
CA ILE A 248 5.05 -16.31 -1.18
C ILE A 248 3.83 -16.93 -0.51
N SER A 249 3.64 -18.24 -0.68
CA SER A 249 2.61 -18.98 0.05
C SER A 249 2.96 -19.04 1.53
N SER A 250 2.03 -18.62 2.38
CA SER A 250 2.09 -18.71 3.84
C SER A 250 1.14 -19.77 4.39
N GLY A 251 0.20 -20.26 3.57
CA GLY A 251 -0.86 -21.20 3.94
C GLY A 251 -2.01 -20.59 4.74
N GLN A 252 -1.85 -19.37 5.27
CA GLN A 252 -2.88 -18.66 6.01
C GLN A 252 -2.65 -17.15 6.05
N LEU A 253 -3.74 -16.40 6.30
CA LEU A 253 -3.73 -14.98 6.63
C LEU A 253 -4.61 -14.73 7.86
N THR A 254 -4.15 -13.89 8.78
CA THR A 254 -4.88 -13.54 10.01
C THR A 254 -5.31 -12.07 10.04
N ALA A 255 -6.23 -11.73 10.94
CA ALA A 255 -6.64 -10.36 11.21
C ALA A 255 -5.43 -9.41 11.32
N GLY A 256 -5.47 -8.34 10.53
CA GLY A 256 -4.39 -7.35 10.41
C GLY A 256 -3.53 -7.50 9.16
N GLU A 257 -3.42 -8.71 8.58
CA GLU A 257 -2.53 -8.97 7.46
C GLU A 257 -3.10 -8.52 6.11
N VAL A 258 -2.18 -8.22 5.20
CA VAL A 258 -2.40 -8.01 3.76
C VAL A 258 -1.72 -9.14 3.00
N GLY A 259 -2.38 -9.63 1.96
CA GLY A 259 -1.86 -10.72 1.14
C GLY A 259 -2.70 -11.00 -0.09
N TYR A 260 -2.65 -12.25 -0.56
CA TYR A 260 -3.47 -12.74 -1.66
C TYR A 260 -4.10 -14.09 -1.35
N ILE A 261 -5.16 -14.38 -2.10
CA ILE A 261 -5.78 -15.69 -2.17
C ILE A 261 -5.94 -16.13 -3.63
N ALA A 262 -5.56 -17.35 -3.93
CA ALA A 262 -5.86 -18.01 -5.20
C ALA A 262 -7.22 -18.67 -5.10
N THR A 263 -8.20 -18.15 -5.84
CA THR A 263 -9.60 -18.55 -5.72
C THR A 263 -10.02 -19.67 -6.67
N GLY A 264 -9.24 -19.93 -7.73
CA GLY A 264 -9.62 -20.86 -8.80
C GLY A 264 -10.77 -20.39 -9.69
N PHE A 265 -11.33 -19.19 -9.46
CA PHE A 265 -12.37 -18.65 -10.33
C PHE A 265 -11.84 -18.42 -11.74
N LYS A 266 -12.70 -18.64 -12.74
CA LYS A 266 -12.38 -18.40 -14.15
C LYS A 266 -12.64 -16.95 -14.58
N ASN A 267 -13.58 -16.27 -13.90
CA ASN A 267 -13.94 -14.90 -14.22
C ASN A 267 -13.72 -13.98 -13.02
N VAL A 268 -13.10 -12.82 -13.26
CA VAL A 268 -12.92 -11.78 -12.25
C VAL A 268 -14.26 -11.28 -11.68
N LYS A 269 -15.37 -11.45 -12.42
CA LYS A 269 -16.73 -11.08 -11.95
C LYS A 269 -17.20 -11.89 -10.75
N ASP A 270 -16.62 -13.06 -10.53
CA ASP A 270 -16.94 -13.97 -9.43
C ASP A 270 -16.13 -13.62 -8.16
N CYS A 271 -15.18 -12.68 -8.26
CA CYS A 271 -14.40 -12.14 -7.14
C CYS A 271 -14.10 -10.66 -7.42
N ARG A 272 -15.08 -9.80 -7.11
CA ARG A 272 -15.02 -8.39 -7.49
C ARG A 272 -14.16 -7.58 -6.53
N VAL A 273 -13.49 -6.57 -7.06
CA VAL A 273 -12.86 -5.54 -6.24
C VAL A 273 -13.93 -4.79 -5.44
N GLY A 274 -13.74 -4.70 -4.13
CA GLY A 274 -14.69 -4.19 -3.14
C GLY A 274 -15.56 -5.26 -2.47
N ASP A 275 -15.46 -6.53 -2.87
CA ASP A 275 -16.20 -7.63 -2.25
C ASP A 275 -15.60 -8.02 -0.88
N THR A 276 -16.40 -8.68 -0.05
CA THR A 276 -15.98 -9.24 1.23
C THR A 276 -15.92 -10.76 1.13
N VAL A 277 -14.77 -11.33 1.45
CA VAL A 277 -14.56 -12.77 1.63
C VAL A 277 -14.93 -13.13 3.06
N THR A 278 -15.74 -14.18 3.21
CA THR A 278 -16.14 -14.74 4.51
C THR A 278 -16.24 -16.27 4.42
N THR A 279 -16.46 -16.95 5.55
CA THR A 279 -16.60 -18.41 5.64
C THR A 279 -18.05 -18.85 5.80
#